data_AF-A0A9P1F4P4-F1
#
_entry.id   AF-A0A9P1F4P4-F1
#
_cell.length_a   1.000
_cell.length_b   1.000
_cell.length_c   1.000
_cell.angle_alpha   90.00
_cell.angle_beta   90.00
_cell.angle_gamma   90.00
#
_symmetry.space_group_name_H-M   'P 1'
#
loop_
_entity.id
_entity.type
_entity.pdbx_description
1 polymer ?
#
loop_
_entity_poly.entity_id
_entity_poly.type
_entity_poly.pdbx_seq_one_letter_code
_entity_poly.pdbx_strand_id
1 'polypeptide(L)'
;MTTELRGTPLTNQLTRSLELQASVQSDHVKLINTSGKRIVFGVSTAQKKATTTPTGVLDPNESIIFVVKCEGTEQNDRVTIIYTIPPEGSDKQYRSDYFLAENSLVVRKNLPNRFAKITAVLACSVN
;
A
#
# COMPACT_ATOMS: atom_id res chain seq x y z
N MET A 1 -27.00 -5.31 25.64
CA MET A 1 -26.48 -3.98 25.25
C MET A 1 -25.30 -4.23 24.33
N THR A 2 -25.49 -4.12 23.03
CA THR A 2 -24.40 -4.35 22.05
C THR A 2 -24.41 -3.15 21.13
N THR A 3 -23.54 -2.18 21.42
CA THR A 3 -23.39 -0.96 20.62
C THR A 3 -22.52 -1.31 19.42
N GLU A 4 -23.15 -1.62 18.29
CA GLU A 4 -22.44 -1.68 17.00
C GLU A 4 -22.10 -0.25 16.58
N LEU A 5 -20.80 0.04 16.50
CA LEU A 5 -20.29 1.29 15.94
C LEU A 5 -20.56 1.29 14.43
N ARG A 6 -21.71 1.85 14.05
CA ARG A 6 -22.13 2.11 12.67
C ARG A 6 -21.22 3.19 12.09
N GLY A 7 -20.22 2.78 11.30
CA GLY A 7 -19.36 3.71 10.55
C GLY A 7 -20.19 4.71 9.75
N THR A 8 -19.85 5.98 9.81
CA THR A 8 -20.60 7.07 9.19
C THR A 8 -20.57 6.96 7.65
N PRO A 9 -21.58 7.49 6.92
CA PRO A 9 -21.62 7.40 5.45
C PRO A 9 -20.42 8.07 4.75
N LEU A 10 -19.83 9.10 5.36
CA LEU A 10 -18.70 9.84 4.82
C LEU A 10 -17.40 9.01 4.78
N THR A 11 -17.14 8.20 5.81
CA THR A 11 -15.98 7.30 5.83
C THR A 11 -16.10 6.22 4.75
N ASN A 12 -17.30 5.67 4.50
CA ASN A 12 -17.50 4.70 3.41
C ASN A 12 -17.28 5.32 2.01
N GLN A 13 -17.71 6.56 1.76
CA GLN A 13 -17.46 7.25 0.48
C GLN A 13 -15.99 7.64 0.29
N LEU A 14 -15.30 8.05 1.36
CA LEU A 14 -13.87 8.34 1.34
C LEU A 14 -13.04 7.07 1.11
N THR A 15 -13.45 5.93 1.69
CA THR A 15 -12.76 4.65 1.48
C THR A 15 -12.98 4.12 0.06
N ARG A 16 -14.16 4.35 -0.54
CA ARG A 16 -14.46 4.03 -1.94
C ARG A 16 -13.70 4.92 -2.95
N SER A 17 -13.38 6.15 -2.56
CA SER A 17 -12.51 7.06 -3.34
C SER A 17 -11.01 6.84 -3.09
N LEU A 18 -10.64 5.80 -2.32
CA LEU A 18 -9.28 5.34 -2.04
C LEU A 18 -9.08 3.89 -2.54
N GLU A 19 -9.75 3.51 -3.61
CA GLU A 19 -9.62 2.17 -4.17
C GLU A 19 -8.24 2.00 -4.80
N LEU A 20 -7.45 1.12 -4.17
CA LEU A 20 -6.14 0.68 -4.62
C LEU A 20 -6.23 -0.81 -4.88
N GLN A 21 -6.04 -1.24 -6.13
CA GLN A 21 -6.03 -2.64 -6.48
C GLN A 21 -4.62 -3.20 -6.30
N ALA A 22 -4.51 -4.35 -5.63
CA ALA A 22 -3.25 -5.07 -5.50
C ALA A 22 -3.49 -6.52 -5.88
N SER A 23 -2.62 -7.07 -6.72
CA SER A 23 -2.66 -8.47 -7.17
C SER A 23 -1.27 -9.08 -7.06
N VAL A 24 -1.21 -10.35 -6.65
CA VAL A 24 0.04 -11.10 -6.53
C VAL A 24 0.04 -12.21 -7.58
N GLN A 25 1.11 -12.30 -8.35
CA GLN A 25 1.38 -13.40 -9.27
C GLN A 25 2.79 -13.92 -8.98
N SER A 26 2.87 -15.12 -8.43
CA SER A 26 4.12 -15.71 -7.93
C SER A 26 4.80 -14.79 -6.90
N ASP A 27 5.98 -14.23 -7.22
CA ASP A 27 6.74 -13.28 -6.41
C ASP A 27 6.52 -11.81 -6.82
N HIS A 28 5.71 -11.56 -7.86
CA HIS A 28 5.42 -10.22 -8.35
C HIS A 28 4.13 -9.68 -7.72
N VAL A 29 4.18 -8.44 -7.26
CA VAL A 29 3.03 -7.70 -6.74
C VAL A 29 2.78 -6.52 -7.67
N LYS A 30 1.61 -6.49 -8.31
CA LYS A 30 1.15 -5.33 -9.08
C LYS A 30 0.23 -4.49 -8.23
N LEU A 31 0.50 -3.19 -8.18
CA LEU A 31 -0.30 -2.18 -7.50
C LEU A 31 -0.84 -1.19 -8.54
N ILE A 32 -2.15 -0.97 -8.54
CA ILE A 32 -2.83 -0.08 -9.49
C ILE A 32 -3.69 0.90 -8.70
N ASN A 33 -3.44 2.20 -8.89
CA ASN A 33 -4.31 3.22 -8.33
C ASN A 33 -5.59 3.32 -9.17
N THR A 34 -6.67 2.69 -8.71
CA THR A 34 -7.99 2.77 -9.37
C THR A 34 -8.83 3.92 -8.82
N SER A 35 -8.27 4.74 -7.91
CA SER A 35 -8.95 5.91 -7.39
C SER A 35 -8.88 7.10 -8.36
N GLY A 36 -9.82 8.03 -8.20
CA GLY A 36 -9.83 9.29 -8.95
C GLY A 36 -8.81 10.33 -8.45
N LYS A 37 -7.96 10.00 -7.46
CA LYS A 37 -6.99 10.93 -6.87
C LYS A 37 -5.58 10.35 -6.89
N ARG A 38 -4.57 11.23 -6.86
CA ARG A 38 -3.18 10.83 -6.59
C ARG A 38 -3.10 10.19 -5.21
N ILE A 39 -2.30 9.15 -5.07
CA ILE A 39 -1.98 8.53 -3.79
C ILE A 39 -0.47 8.50 -3.56
N VAL A 40 -0.09 8.54 -2.29
CA VAL A 40 1.27 8.24 -1.84
C VAL A 40 1.22 6.91 -1.11
N PHE A 41 2.15 6.02 -1.41
CA PHE A 41 2.20 4.69 -0.83
C PHE A 41 3.58 4.35 -0.26
N GLY A 42 3.56 3.43 0.69
CA GLY A 42 4.72 2.70 1.17
C GLY A 42 4.40 1.24 1.39
N VAL A 43 5.40 0.38 1.26
CA VAL A 43 5.26 -1.05 1.52
C VAL A 43 5.90 -1.40 2.86
N SER A 44 5.23 -2.26 3.61
CA SER A 44 5.71 -2.79 4.89
C SER A 44 5.59 -4.31 4.91
N THR A 45 6.46 -4.97 5.68
CA THR A 45 6.40 -6.42 5.91
C THR A 45 6.17 -6.72 7.39
N ALA A 46 5.49 -7.82 7.69
CA ALA A 46 5.11 -8.16 9.07
C ALA A 46 6.33 -8.40 9.96
N GLN A 47 7.36 -9.08 9.46
CA GLN A 47 8.57 -9.34 10.24
C GLN A 47 9.54 -8.15 10.29
N LYS A 48 9.35 -7.09 9.48
CA LYS A 48 10.23 -5.91 9.38
C LYS A 48 11.71 -6.22 9.15
N LYS A 49 12.01 -7.38 8.55
CA LYS A 49 13.37 -7.84 8.20
C LYS A 49 13.78 -7.51 6.76
N ALA A 50 12.87 -6.94 5.98
CA ALA A 50 13.16 -6.54 4.62
C ALA A 50 14.17 -5.39 4.62
N THR A 51 15.28 -5.59 3.90
CA THR A 51 16.36 -4.60 3.77
C THR A 51 15.94 -3.35 3.02
N THR A 52 15.01 -3.50 2.08
CA THR A 52 14.41 -2.41 1.31
C THR A 52 12.91 -2.63 1.15
N THR A 53 12.14 -1.55 1.24
CA THR A 53 10.73 -1.55 0.83
C THR A 53 10.44 -0.33 -0.04
N PRO A 54 9.67 -0.48 -1.13
CA PRO A 54 9.41 0.61 -2.05
C PRO A 54 8.42 1.60 -1.45
N THR A 55 8.65 2.87 -1.77
CA THR A 55 7.75 3.98 -1.55
C THR A 55 7.54 4.71 -2.85
N GLY A 56 6.42 5.42 -2.99
CA GLY A 56 6.17 6.15 -4.23
C GLY A 56 4.85 6.88 -4.27
N VAL A 57 4.57 7.41 -5.45
CA VAL A 57 3.36 8.16 -5.77
C VAL A 57 2.74 7.53 -7.01
N LEU A 58 1.42 7.32 -6.98
CA LEU A 58 0.66 6.84 -8.13
C LEU A 58 -0.43 7.86 -8.46
N ASP A 59 -0.40 8.38 -9.68
CA ASP A 59 -1.52 9.12 -10.27
C ASP A 59 -2.71 8.19 -10.54
N PRO A 60 -3.93 8.73 -10.76
CA PRO A 60 -5.07 7.93 -11.17
C PRO A 60 -4.75 7.04 -12.38
N ASN A 61 -5.10 5.76 -12.29
CA ASN A 61 -4.84 4.70 -13.27
C ASN A 61 -3.37 4.31 -13.48
N GLU A 62 -2.44 4.88 -12.70
CA GLU A 62 -1.04 4.48 -12.74
C GLU A 62 -0.85 3.15 -12.00
N SER A 63 0.13 2.36 -12.47
CA SER A 63 0.49 1.10 -11.85
C SER A 63 1.98 0.94 -11.70
N ILE A 64 2.37 0.14 -10.70
CA ILE A 64 3.75 -0.25 -10.44
C ILE A 64 3.80 -1.74 -10.11
N ILE A 65 4.93 -2.37 -10.43
CA ILE A 65 5.19 -3.78 -10.11
C ILE A 65 6.36 -3.83 -9.14
N PHE A 66 6.23 -4.68 -8.13
CA PHE A 66 7.28 -5.00 -7.18
C PHE A 66 7.61 -6.49 -7.23
N VAL A 67 8.84 -6.85 -6.88
CA VAL A 67 9.28 -8.23 -6.68
C VAL A 67 9.57 -8.45 -5.20
N VAL A 68 8.97 -9.50 -4.63
CA VAL A 68 9.15 -9.89 -3.23
C VAL A 68 10.21 -11.00 -3.16
N LYS A 69 11.39 -10.66 -2.65
CA LYS A 69 12.46 -11.63 -2.41
C LYS A 69 12.28 -12.30 -1.05
N CYS A 70 12.38 -13.62 -1.04
CA CYS A 70 12.14 -14.44 0.14
C CYS A 70 13.27 -15.45 0.35
N GLU A 71 13.49 -15.84 1.61
CA GLU A 71 14.37 -16.93 2.02
C GLU A 71 13.65 -17.92 2.94
N GLY A 72 14.14 -19.15 3.00
CA GLY A 72 13.58 -20.20 3.86
C GLY A 72 12.26 -20.76 3.35
N THR A 73 11.62 -21.58 4.19
CA THR A 73 10.43 -22.37 3.83
C THR A 73 9.18 -21.98 4.62
N GLU A 74 9.33 -21.28 5.75
CA GLU A 74 8.21 -20.90 6.62
C GLU A 74 7.41 -19.73 6.05
N GLN A 75 6.16 -19.99 5.63
CA GLN A 75 5.28 -18.98 5.04
C GLN A 75 4.49 -18.17 6.08
N ASN A 76 5.21 -17.44 6.93
CA ASN A 76 4.62 -16.65 8.02
C ASN A 76 4.65 -15.14 7.77
N ASP A 77 5.33 -14.66 6.73
CA ASP A 77 5.45 -13.23 6.44
C ASP A 77 4.32 -12.73 5.53
N ARG A 78 4.06 -11.42 5.60
CA ARG A 78 2.99 -10.74 4.85
C ARG A 78 3.48 -9.39 4.37
N VAL A 79 2.99 -9.00 3.20
CA VAL A 79 3.14 -7.65 2.65
C VAL A 79 1.89 -6.83 2.98
N THR A 80 2.11 -5.62 3.47
CA THR A 80 1.08 -4.60 3.70
C THR A 80 1.41 -3.37 2.88
N ILE A 81 0.44 -2.92 2.08
CA ILE A 81 0.51 -1.63 1.39
C ILE A 81 -0.14 -0.59 2.29
N ILE A 82 0.58 0.49 2.58
CA ILE A 82 0.10 1.62 3.37
C ILE A 82 0.02 2.80 2.42
N TYR A 83 -1.10 3.51 2.38
CA TYR A 83 -1.27 4.61 1.44
C TYR A 83 -2.22 5.68 1.96
N THR A 84 -2.08 6.89 1.43
CA THR A 84 -2.89 8.07 1.77
C THR A 84 -3.02 8.96 0.53
N ILE A 85 -4.00 9.86 0.53
CA ILE A 85 -4.09 10.94 -0.46
C ILE A 85 -3.22 12.10 0.03
N PRO A 86 -2.25 12.59 -0.76
CA PRO A 86 -1.51 13.80 -0.41
C PRO A 86 -2.43 15.04 -0.54
N PRO A 87 -2.07 16.17 0.10
CA PRO A 87 -2.77 17.43 -0.08
C PRO A 87 -2.91 17.81 -1.57
N GLU A 88 -4.01 18.48 -1.91
CA GLU A 88 -4.25 18.94 -3.28
C GLU A 88 -3.12 19.88 -3.75
N GLY A 89 -2.72 19.74 -5.03
CA GLY A 89 -1.60 20.51 -5.59
C GLY A 89 -0.21 20.01 -5.22
N SER A 90 -0.08 18.93 -4.44
CA SER A 90 1.22 18.30 -4.16
C SER A 90 1.91 17.83 -5.44
N ASP A 91 3.24 17.96 -5.49
CA ASP A 91 4.09 17.42 -6.54
C ASP A 91 4.07 15.88 -6.55
N LYS A 92 4.58 15.27 -7.62
CA LYS A 92 4.66 13.81 -7.75
C LYS A 92 5.91 13.29 -7.01
N GLN A 93 5.99 13.58 -5.71
CA GLN A 93 7.12 13.21 -4.87
C GLN A 93 6.62 12.52 -3.60
N TYR A 94 7.27 11.40 -3.24
CA TYR A 94 7.00 10.75 -1.97
C TYR A 94 7.52 11.62 -0.82
N ARG A 95 6.68 11.86 0.20
CA ARG A 95 7.07 12.46 1.48
C ARG A 95 6.40 11.69 2.61
N SER A 96 7.18 11.33 3.63
CA SER A 96 6.66 10.61 4.81
C SER A 96 5.66 11.42 5.61
N ASP A 97 5.77 12.75 5.56
CA ASP A 97 4.93 13.68 6.34
C ASP A 97 3.45 13.60 5.95
N TYR A 98 3.13 13.14 4.74
CA TYR A 98 1.75 12.90 4.32
C TYR A 98 1.04 11.84 5.17
N PHE A 99 1.78 10.94 5.81
CA PHE A 99 1.24 9.93 6.72
C PHE A 99 1.15 10.41 8.18
N LEU A 100 1.74 11.57 8.48
CA LEU A 100 1.81 12.16 9.82
C LEU A 100 0.89 13.38 9.96
N ALA A 101 0.37 13.91 8.85
CA ALA A 101 -0.54 15.04 8.88
C ALA A 101 -1.82 14.71 9.68
N GLU A 102 -2.27 15.67 10.49
CA GLU A 102 -3.39 15.53 11.43
C GLU A 102 -4.69 15.06 10.77
N ASN A 103 -4.95 15.51 9.55
CA ASN A 103 -6.14 15.16 8.77
C ASN A 103 -5.87 14.08 7.70
N SER A 104 -4.75 13.35 7.80
CA SER A 104 -4.44 12.28 6.85
C SER A 104 -5.32 11.05 7.08
N LEU A 105 -5.90 10.52 6.01
CA LEU A 105 -6.59 9.23 6.04
C LEU A 105 -5.64 8.13 5.56
N VAL A 106 -4.95 7.50 6.50
CA VAL A 106 -4.01 6.42 6.21
C VAL A 106 -4.75 5.07 6.10
N VAL A 107 -4.71 4.48 4.91
CA VAL A 107 -5.30 3.17 4.63
C VAL A 107 -4.22 2.11 4.61
N ARG A 108 -4.54 0.91 5.12
CA ARG A 108 -3.65 -0.26 5.11
C ARG A 108 -4.35 -1.42 4.39
N LYS A 109 -3.70 -1.96 3.37
CA LYS A 109 -4.16 -3.11 2.60
C LYS A 109 -3.18 -4.27 2.74
N ASN A 110 -3.59 -5.31 3.46
CA ASN A 110 -2.82 -6.54 3.58
C ASN A 110 -3.02 -7.40 2.32
N LEU A 111 -1.94 -7.91 1.76
CA LEU A 111 -2.04 -8.90 0.69
C LEU A 111 -2.44 -10.25 1.31
N PRO A 112 -3.30 -11.04 0.64
CA PRO A 112 -3.78 -12.30 1.20
C PRO A 112 -2.67 -13.36 1.27
N ASN A 113 -1.73 -13.33 0.33
CA ASN A 113 -0.63 -14.28 0.22
C ASN A 113 0.25 -14.28 1.48
N ARG A 114 0.72 -15.47 1.83
CA ARG A 114 1.84 -15.64 2.75
C ARG A 114 3.10 -15.83 1.94
N PHE A 115 4.15 -15.17 2.38
CA PHE A 115 5.48 -15.33 1.83
C PHE A 115 6.34 -16.08 2.84
N ALA A 116 7.37 -16.76 2.33
CA ALA A 116 8.50 -17.13 3.17
C ALA A 116 9.15 -15.85 3.75
N LYS A 117 10.22 -15.98 4.55
CA LYS A 117 10.84 -14.83 5.21
C LYS A 117 11.24 -13.77 4.16
N ILE A 118 10.57 -12.61 4.15
CA ILE A 118 10.82 -11.58 3.14
C ILE A 118 12.14 -10.88 3.47
N THR A 119 13.06 -10.86 2.52
CA THR A 119 14.39 -10.25 2.66
C THR A 119 14.50 -8.90 1.95
N ALA A 120 13.70 -8.68 0.90
CA ALA A 120 13.58 -7.40 0.22
C ALA A 120 12.27 -7.32 -0.57
N VAL A 121 11.77 -6.10 -0.77
CA VAL A 121 10.78 -5.80 -1.80
C VAL A 121 11.38 -4.75 -2.72
N LEU A 122 11.42 -5.03 -4.02
CA LEU A 122 12.12 -4.22 -5.01
C LEU A 122 11.12 -3.69 -6.05
N ALA A 123 11.15 -2.39 -6.33
CA ALA A 123 10.36 -1.82 -7.43
C ALA A 123 10.99 -2.19 -8.77
N CYS A 124 10.17 -2.71 -9.68
CA CYS A 124 10.55 -2.88 -11.08
C CYS A 124 10.33 -1.55 -11.79
N SER A 125 11.41 -0.91 -12.25
CA SER A 125 11.26 0.14 -13.26
C SER A 125 10.91 -0.53 -14.58
N VAL A 126 9.75 -0.18 -15.13
CA VAL A 126 9.46 -0.41 -16.56
C VAL A 126 10.15 0.73 -17.29
N ASN A 127 11.26 0.42 -17.97
CA ASN A 127 11.88 1.32 -18.95
C ASN A 127 10.99 1.47 -20.18
#